data_AF-A0AAW0CM71-F1
#
_entry.id   AF-A0AAW0CM71-F1
#
_cell.length_a   1.000
_cell.length_b   1.000
_cell.length_c   1.000
_cell.angle_alpha   90.00
_cell.angle_beta   90.00
_cell.angle_gamma   90.00
#
_symmetry.space_group_name_H-M   'P 1'
#
loop_
_entity.id
_entity.type
_entity.pdbx_description
1 polymer ?
#
loop_
_entity_poly.entity_id
_entity_poly.type
_entity_poly.pdbx_seq_one_letter_code
_entity_poly.pdbx_strand_id
1 'polypeptide(L)'
;MPPSYFPKDVDKVTTAVALVLQELGYTFCFAGEVACYYYGTTTVPSSIDVMVLANEGTVDDLKSRIVAKDTKFYVLLPNPSTSEPTDMYQVLYYWLTPQKSGGKRLYQPGRSYRPGRSYKIDLHFPCTMTIRTLPTDSIVTVEDRPLAPILPLILLQLQRWFNSNAESRKRRRRDEEVLAANVKEMLLVLRWGYPNVKLGRDGLDSWLPAKFIARGKRNVGVFLRSYPDTKDHWEAIGF
;
A
#
# COMPACT_ATOMS: atom_id res chain seq x y z
N MET A 1 21.30 3.52 -4.96
CA MET A 1 20.22 3.08 -5.87
C MET A 1 19.18 2.36 -5.04
N PRO A 2 17.89 2.68 -5.16
CA PRO A 2 16.85 1.79 -4.63
C PRO A 2 16.97 0.41 -5.30
N PRO A 3 16.59 -0.69 -4.63
CA PRO A 3 16.58 -2.00 -5.25
C PRO A 3 15.72 -1.97 -6.51
N SER A 4 16.23 -2.48 -7.64
CA SER A 4 15.37 -2.70 -8.80
C SER A 4 14.44 -3.87 -8.48
N TYR A 5 13.14 -3.59 -8.54
CA TYR A 5 12.06 -4.52 -8.28
C TYR A 5 11.49 -5.01 -9.61
N PHE A 6 11.23 -6.31 -9.75
CA PHE A 6 10.64 -6.89 -10.97
C PHE A 6 9.21 -7.38 -10.72
N PRO A 7 8.33 -7.38 -11.74
CA PRO A 7 6.99 -7.95 -11.69
C PRO A 7 6.89 -9.30 -10.99
N LYS A 8 7.73 -10.26 -11.41
CA LYS A 8 7.76 -11.62 -10.84
C LYS A 8 8.09 -11.65 -9.34
N ASP A 9 8.82 -10.65 -8.86
CA ASP A 9 9.14 -10.55 -7.44
C ASP A 9 7.91 -10.09 -6.63
N VAL A 10 7.09 -9.18 -7.18
CA VAL A 10 5.83 -8.75 -6.57
C VAL A 10 4.91 -9.95 -6.36
N ASP A 11 4.69 -10.74 -7.42
CA ASP A 11 3.83 -11.93 -7.36
C ASP A 11 4.32 -12.95 -6.34
N LYS A 12 5.64 -13.15 -6.28
CA LYS A 12 6.25 -14.07 -5.32
C LYS A 12 6.00 -13.61 -3.88
N VAL A 13 6.13 -12.32 -3.59
CA VAL A 13 5.93 -11.79 -2.23
C VAL A 13 4.45 -11.80 -1.86
N THR A 14 3.57 -11.36 -2.76
CA THR A 14 2.12 -11.31 -2.50
C THR A 14 1.56 -12.71 -2.32
N THR A 15 2.03 -13.70 -3.10
CA THR A 15 1.68 -15.12 -2.86
C THR A 15 2.10 -15.57 -1.47
N ALA A 16 3.35 -15.29 -1.06
CA ALA A 16 3.86 -15.71 0.24
C ALA A 16 3.10 -15.06 1.40
N VAL A 17 2.83 -13.75 1.30
CA VAL A 17 2.02 -13.01 2.28
C VAL A 17 0.63 -13.60 2.37
N ALA A 18 -0.01 -13.85 1.23
CA ALA A 18 -1.36 -14.38 1.18
C ALA A 18 -1.47 -15.76 1.85
N LEU A 19 -0.58 -16.68 1.49
CA LEU A 19 -0.55 -18.03 2.07
C LEU A 19 -0.34 -17.98 3.58
N VAL A 20 0.64 -17.20 4.07
CA VAL A 20 0.91 -17.12 5.51
C VAL A 20 -0.28 -16.53 6.27
N LEU A 21 -0.92 -15.47 5.76
CA LEU A 21 -2.07 -14.87 6.43
C LEU A 21 -3.30 -15.80 6.41
N GLN A 22 -3.54 -16.52 5.31
CA GLN A 22 -4.60 -17.53 5.22
C GLN A 22 -4.37 -18.66 6.23
N GLU A 23 -3.15 -19.18 6.32
CA GLU A 23 -2.79 -20.24 7.28
C GLU A 23 -2.87 -19.78 8.74
N LEU A 24 -2.70 -18.48 9.00
CA LEU A 24 -2.89 -17.89 10.33
C LEU A 24 -4.35 -17.53 10.64
N GLY A 25 -5.27 -17.75 9.69
CA GLY A 25 -6.71 -17.53 9.84
C GLY A 25 -7.14 -16.07 9.69
N TYR A 26 -6.32 -15.21 9.09
CA TYR A 26 -6.66 -13.81 8.89
C TYR A 26 -7.43 -13.57 7.60
N THR A 27 -8.49 -12.76 7.69
CA THR A 27 -9.08 -12.10 6.52
C THR A 27 -8.28 -10.84 6.22
N PHE A 28 -7.88 -10.64 4.97
CA PHE A 28 -7.05 -9.51 4.56
C PHE A 28 -7.30 -9.15 3.08
N CYS A 29 -6.81 -8.00 2.68
CA CYS A 29 -6.63 -7.64 1.28
C CYS A 29 -5.37 -6.81 1.07
N PHE A 30 -4.80 -6.85 -0.14
CA PHE A 30 -3.73 -5.95 -0.55
C PHE A 30 -4.28 -4.55 -0.82
N ALA A 31 -3.50 -3.54 -0.46
CA ALA A 31 -3.84 -2.13 -0.62
C ALA A 31 -2.66 -1.36 -1.22
N GLY A 32 -2.71 -0.02 -1.19
CA GLY A 32 -1.57 0.82 -1.57
C GLY A 32 -1.10 0.61 -3.01
N GLU A 33 0.22 0.74 -3.22
CA GLU A 33 0.84 0.63 -4.55
C GLU A 33 0.70 -0.77 -5.15
N VAL A 34 0.77 -1.82 -4.33
CA VAL A 34 0.66 -3.20 -4.81
C VAL A 34 -0.74 -3.51 -5.34
N ALA A 35 -1.79 -2.96 -4.72
CA ALA A 35 -3.14 -3.10 -5.28
C ALA A 35 -3.28 -2.31 -6.58
N CYS A 36 -2.77 -1.06 -6.65
CA CYS A 36 -2.75 -0.29 -7.89
C CYS A 36 -2.08 -1.06 -9.03
N TYR A 37 -0.95 -1.71 -8.74
CA TYR A 37 -0.21 -2.56 -9.68
C TYR A 37 -1.09 -3.67 -10.27
N TYR A 38 -1.78 -4.45 -9.42
CA TYR A 38 -2.69 -5.49 -9.89
C TYR A 38 -3.92 -4.96 -10.63
N TYR A 39 -4.35 -3.73 -10.35
CA TYR A 39 -5.41 -3.10 -11.14
C TYR A 39 -4.94 -2.66 -12.53
N GLY A 40 -3.63 -2.61 -12.79
CA GLY A 40 -3.06 -2.36 -14.12
C GLY A 40 -2.16 -1.11 -14.22
N THR A 41 -1.72 -0.52 -13.10
CA THR A 41 -0.71 0.55 -13.16
C THR A 41 0.67 -0.02 -13.49
N THR A 42 1.49 0.71 -14.24
CA THR A 42 2.84 0.31 -14.64
C THR A 42 3.89 0.49 -13.55
N THR A 43 3.57 1.28 -12.51
CA THR A 43 4.48 1.52 -11.39
C THR A 43 4.67 0.25 -10.56
N VAL A 44 5.91 -0.22 -10.48
CA VAL A 44 6.28 -1.35 -9.62
C VAL A 44 6.24 -0.88 -8.16
N PRO A 45 5.51 -1.57 -7.27
CA PRO A 45 5.35 -1.14 -5.89
C PRO A 45 6.67 -1.18 -5.12
N SER A 46 6.87 -0.20 -4.24
CA SER A 46 8.04 -0.14 -3.36
C SER A 46 7.87 -0.93 -2.05
N SER A 47 6.62 -1.13 -1.65
CA SER A 47 6.19 -1.89 -0.47
C SER A 47 4.94 -2.71 -0.78
N ILE A 48 4.72 -3.76 0.01
CA ILE A 48 3.49 -4.56 -0.04
C ILE A 48 2.61 -4.11 1.12
N ASP A 49 1.63 -3.26 0.84
CA ASP A 49 0.63 -2.82 1.81
C ASP A 49 -0.48 -3.87 1.94
N VAL A 50 -0.75 -4.30 3.17
CA VAL A 50 -1.76 -5.29 3.49
C VAL A 50 -2.71 -4.72 4.54
N MET A 51 -3.99 -4.69 4.21
CA MET A 51 -5.05 -4.38 5.17
C MET A 51 -5.56 -5.68 5.77
N VAL A 52 -5.38 -5.86 7.08
CA VAL A 52 -5.85 -7.03 7.82
C VAL A 52 -7.20 -6.66 8.46
N LEU A 53 -8.25 -7.44 8.21
CA LEU A 53 -9.62 -7.15 8.66
C LEU A 53 -9.91 -7.75 10.05
N ALA A 54 -8.90 -7.84 10.91
CA ALA A 54 -9.06 -8.34 12.28
C ALA A 54 -9.38 -7.19 13.24
N ASN A 55 -10.32 -7.41 14.16
CA ASN A 55 -10.71 -6.44 15.19
C ASN A 55 -9.84 -6.52 16.45
N GLU A 56 -8.97 -7.52 16.55
CA GLU A 56 -8.14 -7.79 17.72
C GLU A 56 -6.70 -8.15 17.30
N GLY A 57 -5.77 -7.92 18.23
CA GLY A 57 -4.34 -8.15 18.03
C GLY A 57 -3.56 -6.85 17.80
N THR A 58 -2.23 -7.00 17.75
CA THR A 58 -1.33 -5.90 17.45
C THR A 58 -0.53 -6.21 16.19
N VAL A 59 -0.08 -5.15 15.52
CA VAL A 59 0.80 -5.28 14.35
C VAL A 59 2.06 -6.08 14.70
N ASP A 60 2.64 -5.87 15.87
CA ASP A 60 3.89 -6.52 16.27
C ASP A 60 3.71 -8.00 16.67
N ASP A 61 2.57 -8.36 17.25
CA ASP A 61 2.20 -9.77 17.45
C ASP A 61 2.03 -10.48 16.10
N LEU A 62 1.31 -9.85 15.15
CA LEU A 62 1.12 -10.42 13.82
C LEU A 62 2.45 -10.60 13.07
N LYS A 63 3.34 -9.61 13.11
CA LYS A 63 4.70 -9.74 12.54
C LYS A 63 5.43 -10.94 13.15
N SER A 64 5.37 -11.09 14.47
CA SER A 64 6.02 -12.20 15.17
C SER A 64 5.48 -13.55 14.72
N ARG A 65 4.15 -13.67 14.58
CA ARG A 65 3.48 -14.87 14.07
C ARG A 65 3.85 -15.18 12.62
N ILE A 66 3.93 -14.17 11.76
CA ILE A 66 4.35 -14.33 10.35
C ILE A 66 5.79 -14.86 10.27
N VAL A 67 6.72 -14.26 11.00
CA VAL A 67 8.14 -14.69 11.02
C VAL A 67 8.31 -16.10 11.59
N ALA A 68 7.51 -16.46 12.60
CA ALA A 68 7.51 -17.82 13.15
C ALA A 68 6.98 -18.86 12.16
N LYS A 69 6.07 -18.46 11.26
CA LYS A 69 5.43 -19.34 10.28
C LYS A 69 6.30 -19.59 9.04
N ASP A 70 6.93 -18.55 8.50
CA ASP A 70 7.83 -18.66 7.35
C ASP A 70 9.13 -17.87 7.57
N THR A 71 10.24 -18.61 7.60
CA THR A 71 11.60 -18.09 7.82
C THR A 71 12.11 -17.13 6.74
N LYS A 72 11.41 -16.99 5.61
CA LYS A 72 11.70 -15.95 4.61
C LYS A 72 11.20 -14.58 5.04
N PHE A 73 10.29 -14.50 6.01
CA PHE A 73 9.91 -13.25 6.64
C PHE A 73 10.88 -12.93 7.78
N TYR A 74 11.17 -11.65 7.96
CA TYR A 74 12.04 -11.18 9.03
C TYR A 74 11.69 -9.75 9.40
N VAL A 75 12.01 -9.38 10.63
CA VAL A 75 11.86 -8.02 11.13
C VAL A 75 13.22 -7.34 11.27
N LEU A 76 13.27 -6.06 10.96
CA LEU A 76 14.40 -5.19 11.28
C LEU A 76 13.97 -4.15 12.32
N LEU A 77 14.86 -3.86 13.27
CA LEU A 77 14.69 -2.70 14.13
C LEU A 77 15.00 -1.43 13.33
N PRO A 78 14.26 -0.34 13.57
CA PRO A 78 14.50 0.93 12.92
C PRO A 78 15.90 1.46 13.28
N ASN A 79 16.45 2.27 12.38
CA ASN A 79 17.79 2.83 12.56
C ASN A 79 17.72 3.99 13.57
N PRO A 80 18.41 3.92 14.73
CA PRO A 80 18.36 4.98 15.74
C PRO A 80 18.91 6.34 15.25
N SER A 81 19.53 6.41 14.06
CA SER A 81 20.03 7.65 13.48
C SER A 81 19.00 8.44 12.66
N THR A 82 17.79 7.91 12.42
CA THR A 82 16.68 8.69 11.84
C THR A 82 15.91 9.35 12.97
N SER A 83 16.09 10.65 13.12
CA SER A 83 15.60 11.49 14.20
C SER A 83 14.07 11.70 14.17
N GLU A 84 13.28 10.63 14.30
CA GLU A 84 11.85 10.69 14.60
C GLU A 84 11.53 9.86 15.86
N PRO A 85 10.97 10.46 16.93
CA PRO A 85 10.70 9.78 18.21
C PRO A 85 9.71 8.61 18.16
N THR A 86 9.08 8.37 17.00
CA THR A 86 8.10 7.32 16.74
C THR A 86 8.69 6.01 16.22
N ASP A 87 9.99 5.97 15.94
CA ASP A 87 10.69 4.82 15.35
C ASP A 87 11.11 3.76 16.41
N MET A 88 10.16 3.20 17.16
CA MET A 88 10.37 1.94 17.92
C MET A 88 9.79 0.70 17.22
N TYR A 89 9.11 0.89 16.09
CA TYR A 89 8.37 -0.18 15.43
C TYR A 89 9.27 -1.06 14.55
N GLN A 90 9.20 -2.37 14.75
CA GLN A 90 9.85 -3.37 13.90
C GLN A 90 9.31 -3.28 12.46
N VAL A 91 10.16 -3.27 11.45
CA VAL A 91 9.73 -3.26 10.04
C VAL A 91 9.79 -4.68 9.48
N LEU A 92 8.70 -5.16 8.92
CA LEU A 92 8.60 -6.51 8.35
C LEU A 92 9.11 -6.52 6.90
N TYR A 93 9.88 -7.53 6.57
CA TYR A 93 10.42 -7.76 5.23
C TYR A 93 10.27 -9.22 4.80
N TYR A 94 10.25 -9.45 3.49
CA TYR A 94 10.30 -10.78 2.87
C TYR A 94 11.51 -10.92 1.95
N TRP A 95 12.23 -12.03 2.08
CA TRP A 95 13.40 -12.37 1.26
C TRP A 95 13.03 -12.91 -0.12
N LEU A 96 13.48 -12.23 -1.18
CA LEU A 96 13.33 -12.72 -2.56
C LEU A 96 14.37 -13.78 -2.92
N THR A 97 15.60 -13.58 -2.48
CA THR A 97 16.73 -14.50 -2.69
C THR A 97 17.42 -14.75 -1.36
N PRO A 98 17.38 -15.97 -0.81
CA PRO A 98 18.17 -16.32 0.36
C PRO A 98 19.65 -16.13 0.05
N GLN A 99 20.39 -15.45 0.92
CA GLN A 99 21.83 -15.32 0.76
C GLN A 99 22.47 -16.70 1.00
N LYS A 100 23.10 -17.29 -0.03
CA LYS A 100 23.72 -18.64 0.03
C LYS A 100 24.85 -18.79 1.06
N SER A 101 25.22 -17.73 1.80
CA SER A 101 26.38 -17.74 2.72
C SER A 101 26.17 -16.89 3.99
N GLY A 102 24.98 -16.34 4.21
CA GLY A 102 24.69 -15.45 5.33
C GLY A 102 23.81 -16.15 6.34
N GLY A 103 24.37 -17.11 7.09
CA GLY A 103 23.66 -17.77 8.17
C GLY A 103 22.99 -16.77 9.11
N LYS A 104 21.82 -17.15 9.64
CA LYS A 104 21.10 -16.54 10.77
C LYS A 104 21.97 -15.57 11.58
N ARG A 105 22.00 -14.29 11.20
CA ARG A 105 22.50 -13.24 12.09
C ARG A 105 21.35 -12.28 12.26
N LEU A 106 20.64 -12.48 13.37
CA LEU A 106 19.88 -11.39 14.00
C LEU A 106 20.77 -10.15 14.02
N TYR A 107 20.14 -9.01 13.76
CA TYR A 107 20.72 -7.68 13.83
C TYR A 107 21.83 -7.57 14.90
N GLN A 108 23.07 -7.29 14.47
CA GLN A 108 24.17 -6.87 15.34
C GLN A 108 24.33 -5.35 15.19
N PRO A 109 24.17 -4.56 16.26
CA PRO A 109 24.40 -3.12 16.22
C PRO A 109 25.82 -2.80 15.71
N GLY A 110 25.94 -1.84 14.78
CA GLY A 110 27.24 -1.34 14.31
C GLY A 110 27.81 -1.97 13.03
N ARG A 111 27.12 -2.93 12.39
CA ARG A 111 27.48 -3.39 11.04
C ARG A 111 26.39 -3.02 10.04
N SER A 112 26.79 -2.45 8.90
CA SER A 112 25.90 -2.18 7.76
C SER A 112 25.39 -3.50 7.19
N TYR A 113 24.21 -3.91 7.63
CA TYR A 113 23.49 -5.03 7.04
C TYR A 113 23.16 -4.66 5.60
N ARG A 114 23.69 -5.40 4.63
CA ARG A 114 23.17 -5.40 3.26
C ARG A 114 22.17 -6.54 3.16
N PRO A 115 20.88 -6.32 3.43
CA PRO A 115 19.90 -7.34 3.10
C PRO A 115 20.05 -7.63 1.60
N GLY A 116 20.05 -8.91 1.22
CA GLY A 116 19.77 -9.27 -0.16
C GLY A 116 18.40 -8.74 -0.60
N ARG A 117 18.02 -9.01 -1.85
CA ARG A 117 16.79 -8.47 -2.43
C ARG A 117 15.58 -8.85 -1.55
N SER A 118 14.86 -7.85 -1.07
CA SER A 118 13.73 -7.99 -0.14
C SER A 118 12.67 -6.93 -0.39
N TYR A 119 11.42 -7.25 -0.03
CA TYR A 119 10.31 -6.31 -0.02
C TYR A 119 9.93 -5.95 1.40
N LYS A 120 9.67 -4.66 1.62
CA LYS A 120 9.03 -4.18 2.83
C LYS A 120 7.55 -4.58 2.79
N ILE A 121 7.02 -5.03 3.93
CA ILE A 121 5.62 -5.37 4.09
C ILE A 121 5.04 -4.45 5.17
N ASP A 122 4.02 -3.69 4.80
CA ASP A 122 3.33 -2.76 5.68
C ASP A 122 1.96 -3.34 6.02
N LEU A 123 1.80 -3.73 7.29
CA LEU A 123 0.57 -4.30 7.82
C LEU A 123 -0.27 -3.21 8.46
N HIS A 124 -1.51 -3.08 8.02
CA HIS A 124 -2.46 -2.08 8.48
C HIS A 124 -3.68 -2.78 9.09
N PHE A 125 -3.99 -2.47 10.34
CA PHE A 125 -5.22 -2.92 11.00
C PHE A 125 -6.34 -1.88 10.79
N PRO A 126 -7.61 -2.28 10.95
CA PRO A 126 -8.72 -1.34 10.91
C PRO A 126 -8.47 -0.28 12.01
N CYS A 127 -8.70 0.99 11.69
CA CYS A 127 -8.39 2.19 12.49
C CYS A 127 -6.98 2.81 12.37
N THR A 128 -5.96 2.13 11.83
CA THR A 128 -4.66 2.79 11.56
C THR A 128 -4.66 3.54 10.22
N MET A 129 -5.54 3.16 9.29
CA MET A 129 -5.77 3.87 8.03
C MET A 129 -6.96 4.84 8.12
N THR A 130 -7.00 5.83 7.21
CA THR A 130 -8.15 6.75 7.10
C THR A 130 -9.46 5.99 6.78
N ILE A 131 -9.34 4.81 6.15
CA ILE A 131 -10.43 3.85 5.97
C ILE A 131 -10.47 2.95 7.22
N ARG A 132 -11.48 3.18 8.07
CA ARG A 132 -11.57 2.52 9.38
C ARG A 132 -12.13 1.10 9.31
N THR A 133 -12.98 0.82 8.33
CA THR A 133 -13.62 -0.50 8.17
C THR A 133 -13.79 -0.74 6.69
N LEU A 134 -13.27 -1.87 6.20
CA LEU A 134 -13.51 -2.37 4.86
C LEU A 134 -14.41 -3.60 5.01
N PRO A 135 -15.66 -3.58 4.54
CA PRO A 135 -16.52 -4.75 4.54
C PRO A 135 -15.90 -5.89 3.73
N THR A 136 -15.97 -7.13 4.21
CA THR A 136 -15.34 -8.27 3.54
C THR A 136 -15.92 -8.54 2.16
N ASP A 137 -17.21 -8.27 1.96
CA ASP A 137 -17.94 -8.35 0.69
C ASP A 137 -17.51 -7.27 -0.33
N SER A 138 -16.81 -6.23 0.13
CA SER A 138 -16.23 -5.21 -0.76
C SER A 138 -14.81 -5.55 -1.25
N ILE A 139 -14.20 -6.64 -0.75
CA ILE A 139 -12.91 -7.11 -1.24
C ILE A 139 -13.08 -7.64 -2.66
N VAL A 140 -12.23 -7.18 -3.57
CA VAL A 140 -12.25 -7.57 -4.98
C VAL A 140 -11.15 -8.59 -5.23
N THR A 141 -11.45 -9.71 -5.88
CA THR A 141 -10.42 -10.66 -6.30
C THR A 141 -9.95 -10.34 -7.72
N VAL A 142 -8.65 -10.06 -7.88
CA VAL A 142 -8.00 -9.85 -9.19
C VAL A 142 -6.75 -10.73 -9.21
N GLU A 143 -6.57 -11.53 -10.27
CA GLU A 143 -5.42 -12.46 -10.40
C GLU A 143 -5.19 -13.33 -9.15
N ASP A 144 -6.26 -13.87 -8.55
CA ASP A 144 -6.23 -14.65 -7.32
C ASP A 144 -5.63 -13.91 -6.10
N ARG A 145 -5.72 -12.57 -6.10
CA ARG A 145 -5.32 -11.71 -4.98
C ARG A 145 -6.54 -10.99 -4.42
N PRO A 146 -6.77 -11.02 -3.10
CA PRO A 146 -7.77 -10.17 -2.47
C PRO A 146 -7.25 -8.74 -2.46
N LEU A 147 -7.90 -7.83 -3.15
CA LEU A 147 -7.53 -6.41 -3.25
C LEU A 147 -8.57 -5.54 -2.58
N ALA A 148 -8.12 -4.45 -1.98
CA ALA A 148 -9.00 -3.35 -1.62
C ALA A 148 -9.68 -2.82 -2.90
N PRO A 149 -10.94 -2.37 -2.83
CA PRO A 149 -11.64 -1.82 -3.99
C PRO A 149 -10.89 -0.62 -4.57
N ILE A 150 -10.97 -0.47 -5.89
CA ILE A 150 -10.16 0.51 -6.64
C ILE A 150 -10.51 1.98 -6.34
N LEU A 151 -11.78 2.30 -6.09
CA LEU A 151 -12.20 3.69 -5.84
C LEU A 151 -11.67 4.26 -4.51
N PRO A 152 -11.67 3.53 -3.38
CA PRO A 152 -11.00 3.99 -2.17
C PRO A 152 -9.48 4.11 -2.35
N LEU A 153 -8.86 3.23 -3.14
CA LEU A 153 -7.43 3.27 -3.40
C LEU A 153 -7.01 4.55 -4.13
N ILE A 154 -7.74 4.99 -5.15
CA ILE A 154 -7.40 6.24 -5.85
C ILE A 154 -7.52 7.46 -4.93
N LEU A 155 -8.49 7.46 -4.00
CA LEU A 155 -8.61 8.50 -2.99
C LEU A 155 -7.44 8.50 -1.99
N LEU A 156 -6.94 7.32 -1.62
CA LEU A 156 -5.75 7.20 -0.79
C LEU A 156 -4.50 7.70 -1.51
N GLN A 157 -4.30 7.36 -2.79
CA GLN A 157 -3.18 7.90 -3.59
C GLN A 157 -3.26 9.42 -3.73
N LEU A 158 -4.47 9.95 -3.97
CA LEU A 158 -4.72 11.39 -4.03
C LEU A 158 -4.42 12.07 -2.67
N GLN A 159 -4.76 11.43 -1.55
CA GLN A 159 -4.42 11.92 -0.21
C GLN A 159 -2.90 11.92 0.02
N ARG A 160 -2.16 10.91 -0.45
CA ARG A 160 -0.69 10.89 -0.38
C ARG A 160 -0.08 12.06 -1.16
N TRP A 161 -0.55 12.29 -2.39
CA TRP A 161 -0.13 13.45 -3.20
C TRP A 161 -0.45 14.79 -2.51
N PHE A 162 -1.67 14.95 -1.99
CA PHE A 162 -2.09 16.18 -1.33
C PHE A 162 -1.20 16.49 -0.11
N ASN A 163 -0.92 15.48 0.70
CA ASN A 163 -0.05 15.61 1.87
C ASN A 163 1.40 15.92 1.47
N SER A 164 1.91 15.32 0.38
CA SER A 164 3.27 15.64 -0.10
C SER A 164 3.41 17.07 -0.61
N ASN A 165 2.37 17.60 -1.28
CA ASN A 165 2.37 18.95 -1.85
C ASN A 165 2.36 20.04 -0.76
N ALA A 166 1.69 19.80 0.37
CA ALA A 166 1.64 20.75 1.50
C ALA A 166 3.02 21.01 2.15
N GLU A 167 4.03 20.22 1.82
CA GLU A 167 5.24 20.02 2.60
C GLU A 167 6.50 20.40 1.78
N SER A 168 6.66 21.70 1.50
CA SER A 168 7.60 22.26 0.51
C SER A 168 9.12 22.10 0.80
N ARG A 169 9.82 21.14 0.16
CA ARG A 169 11.29 21.14 -0.05
C ARG A 169 11.68 20.52 -1.39
N LYS A 170 12.76 20.98 -2.04
CA LYS A 170 13.18 20.59 -3.42
C LYS A 170 13.22 19.07 -3.70
N ARG A 171 13.67 18.23 -2.76
CA ARG A 171 13.69 16.76 -2.93
C ARG A 171 12.28 16.15 -3.01
N ARG A 172 11.30 16.77 -2.35
CA ARG A 172 9.89 16.36 -2.37
C ARG A 172 9.15 16.69 -3.66
N ARG A 173 9.63 17.65 -4.46
CA ARG A 173 8.99 17.96 -5.76
C ARG A 173 9.04 16.78 -6.73
N ARG A 174 10.16 16.05 -6.74
CA ARG A 174 10.30 14.83 -7.54
C ARG A 174 9.34 13.74 -7.05
N ASP A 175 9.20 13.60 -5.74
CA ASP A 175 8.29 12.63 -5.14
C ASP A 175 6.82 13.01 -5.42
N GLU A 176 6.50 14.31 -5.40
CA GLU A 176 5.18 14.83 -5.75
C GLU A 176 4.80 14.56 -7.21
N GLU A 177 5.71 14.78 -8.16
CA GLU A 177 5.48 14.48 -9.58
C GLU A 177 5.21 12.99 -9.81
N VAL A 178 5.95 12.11 -9.11
CA VAL A 178 5.71 10.66 -9.15
C VAL A 178 4.33 10.32 -8.57
N LEU A 179 3.96 10.91 -7.43
CA LEU A 179 2.64 10.69 -6.83
C LEU A 179 1.50 11.21 -7.73
N ALA A 180 1.69 12.35 -8.38
CA ALA A 180 0.74 12.87 -9.35
C ALA A 180 0.61 11.96 -10.57
N ALA A 181 1.72 11.46 -11.10
CA ALA A 181 1.72 10.49 -12.20
C ALA A 181 0.96 9.22 -11.83
N ASN A 182 1.15 8.70 -10.62
CA ASN A 182 0.41 7.53 -10.12
C ASN A 182 -1.09 7.79 -10.03
N VAL A 183 -1.51 8.97 -9.56
CA VAL A 183 -2.93 9.37 -9.54
C VAL A 183 -3.49 9.43 -10.96
N LYS A 184 -2.76 10.06 -11.89
CA LYS A 184 -3.16 10.16 -13.30
C LYS A 184 -3.33 8.78 -13.92
N GLU A 185 -2.34 7.91 -13.77
CA GLU A 185 -2.38 6.54 -14.29
C GLU A 185 -3.55 5.75 -13.70
N MET A 186 -3.80 5.86 -12.40
CA MET A 186 -4.91 5.18 -11.76
C MET A 186 -6.28 5.70 -12.24
N LEU A 187 -6.40 7.00 -12.56
CA LEU A 187 -7.61 7.53 -13.21
C LEU A 187 -7.87 6.91 -14.57
N LEU A 188 -6.80 6.70 -15.35
CA LEU A 188 -6.88 6.07 -16.66
C LEU A 188 -7.35 4.61 -16.54
N VAL A 189 -6.73 3.85 -15.64
CA VAL A 189 -7.12 2.47 -15.31
C VAL A 189 -8.57 2.40 -14.88
N LEU A 190 -9.00 3.27 -13.96
CA LEU A 190 -10.38 3.28 -13.46
C LEU A 190 -11.39 3.62 -14.57
N ARG A 191 -11.12 4.67 -15.36
CA ARG A 191 -12.01 5.13 -16.43
C ARG A 191 -12.23 4.07 -17.51
N TRP A 192 -11.17 3.36 -17.92
CA TRP A 192 -11.22 2.48 -19.09
C TRP A 192 -11.30 1.00 -18.73
N GLY A 193 -10.65 0.57 -17.65
CA GLY A 193 -10.68 -0.82 -17.17
C GLY A 193 -11.89 -1.13 -16.31
N TYR A 194 -12.45 -0.13 -15.61
CA TYR A 194 -13.52 -0.31 -14.62
C TYR A 194 -14.67 0.69 -14.79
N PRO A 195 -15.27 0.83 -15.99
CA PRO A 195 -16.21 1.92 -16.32
C PRO A 195 -17.51 1.92 -15.50
N ASN A 196 -17.83 0.79 -14.85
CA ASN A 196 -19.02 0.65 -14.00
C ASN A 196 -18.77 1.13 -12.56
N VAL A 197 -17.51 1.20 -12.12
CA VAL A 197 -17.15 1.59 -10.75
C VAL A 197 -17.19 3.11 -10.61
N LYS A 198 -18.18 3.63 -9.87
CA LYS A 198 -18.36 5.09 -9.69
C LYS A 198 -18.80 5.44 -8.28
N LEU A 199 -18.39 6.62 -7.81
CA LEU A 199 -18.96 7.21 -6.59
C LEU A 199 -20.47 7.45 -6.79
N GLY A 200 -21.29 7.20 -5.77
CA GLY A 200 -22.75 7.28 -5.92
C GLY A 200 -23.40 6.05 -6.57
N ARG A 201 -22.61 5.06 -7.00
CA ARG A 201 -23.06 3.74 -7.47
C ARG A 201 -22.36 2.63 -6.67
N ASP A 202 -22.86 1.40 -6.82
CA ASP A 202 -22.26 0.18 -6.26
C ASP A 202 -22.19 0.09 -4.73
N GLY A 203 -23.04 0.84 -4.02
CA GLY A 203 -23.13 0.76 -2.56
C GLY A 203 -21.88 1.24 -1.82
N LEU A 204 -20.90 1.82 -2.51
CA LEU A 204 -19.66 2.31 -1.88
C LEU A 204 -19.92 3.41 -0.85
N ASP A 205 -20.94 4.22 -1.09
CA ASP A 205 -21.39 5.27 -0.19
C ASP A 205 -21.98 4.70 1.13
N SER A 206 -22.37 3.42 1.17
CA SER A 206 -22.99 2.83 2.36
C SER A 206 -21.97 2.56 3.47
N TRP A 207 -20.71 2.26 3.11
CA TRP A 207 -19.68 1.87 4.08
C TRP A 207 -18.48 2.81 4.12
N LEU A 208 -18.21 3.57 3.06
CA LEU A 208 -17.15 4.58 3.10
C LEU A 208 -17.55 5.75 4.02
N PRO A 209 -16.68 6.17 4.95
CA PRO A 209 -17.00 7.30 5.81
C PRO A 209 -17.25 8.57 5.00
N ALA A 210 -18.37 9.27 5.24
CA ALA A 210 -18.70 10.51 4.55
C ALA A 210 -17.56 11.56 4.62
N LYS A 211 -16.83 11.61 5.75
CA LYS A 211 -15.64 12.47 5.91
C LYS A 211 -14.50 12.09 4.96
N PHE A 212 -14.33 10.81 4.67
CA PHE A 212 -13.33 10.33 3.72
C PHE A 212 -13.68 10.77 2.29
N ILE A 213 -14.95 10.59 1.88
CA ILE A 213 -15.45 11.04 0.57
C ILE A 213 -15.33 12.56 0.44
N ALA A 214 -15.77 13.33 1.44
CA ALA A 214 -15.71 14.78 1.43
C ALA A 214 -14.25 15.30 1.32
N ARG A 215 -13.31 14.66 2.02
CA ARG A 215 -11.87 14.94 1.87
C ARG A 215 -11.39 14.60 0.46
N GLY A 216 -11.81 13.46 -0.10
CA GLY A 216 -11.54 13.06 -1.49
C GLY A 216 -11.96 14.15 -2.48
N LYS A 217 -13.23 14.58 -2.44
CA LYS A 217 -13.76 15.65 -3.30
C LYS A 217 -12.98 16.96 -3.17
N ARG A 218 -12.65 17.36 -1.94
CA ARG A 218 -11.80 18.54 -1.70
C ARG A 218 -10.42 18.38 -2.36
N ASN A 219 -9.78 17.23 -2.19
CA ASN A 219 -8.47 16.96 -2.75
C ASN A 219 -8.51 16.90 -4.28
N VAL A 220 -9.59 16.41 -4.89
CA VAL A 220 -9.80 16.45 -6.35
C VAL A 220 -9.81 17.90 -6.82
N GLY A 221 -10.58 18.77 -6.15
CA GLY A 221 -10.60 20.20 -6.48
C GLY A 221 -9.23 20.88 -6.36
N VAL A 222 -8.35 20.41 -5.47
CA VAL A 222 -6.96 20.88 -5.38
C VAL A 222 -6.13 20.33 -6.53
N PHE A 223 -6.25 19.04 -6.83
CA PHE A 223 -5.54 18.38 -7.92
C PHE A 223 -5.85 18.98 -9.27
N LEU A 224 -7.12 19.30 -9.55
CA LEU A 224 -7.57 19.92 -10.80
C LEU A 224 -6.98 21.31 -11.04
N ARG A 225 -6.54 22.03 -9.99
CA ARG A 225 -5.83 23.31 -10.18
C ARG A 225 -4.43 23.11 -10.74
N SER A 226 -3.79 21.99 -10.41
CA SER A 226 -2.45 21.63 -10.90
C SER A 226 -2.50 20.81 -12.19
N TYR A 227 -3.55 20.01 -12.37
CA TYR A 227 -3.72 19.05 -13.47
C TYR A 227 -5.14 19.12 -14.07
N PRO A 228 -5.51 20.25 -14.71
CA PRO A 228 -6.85 20.48 -15.23
C PRO A 228 -7.23 19.51 -16.37
N ASP A 229 -6.23 18.95 -17.06
CA ASP A 229 -6.36 17.92 -18.09
C ASP A 229 -7.04 16.63 -17.58
N THR A 230 -7.06 16.43 -16.25
CA THR A 230 -7.64 15.22 -15.65
C THR A 230 -9.14 15.32 -15.36
N LYS A 231 -9.76 16.49 -15.60
CA LYS A 231 -11.16 16.77 -15.23
C LYS A 231 -12.15 15.71 -15.71
N ASP A 232 -12.14 15.41 -17.00
CA ASP A 232 -13.07 14.46 -17.61
C ASP A 232 -12.92 13.05 -17.02
N HIS A 233 -11.73 12.70 -16.51
CA HIS A 233 -11.51 11.41 -15.88
C HIS A 233 -12.13 11.33 -14.48
N TRP A 234 -12.08 12.42 -13.71
CA TRP A 234 -12.74 12.51 -12.40
C TRP A 234 -14.27 12.51 -12.53
N GLU A 235 -14.81 13.26 -13.49
CA GLU A 235 -16.26 13.28 -13.74
C GLU A 235 -16.77 11.90 -14.16
N ALA A 236 -16.00 11.17 -14.98
CA ALA A 236 -16.36 9.83 -15.43
C ALA A 236 -16.58 8.82 -14.29
N ILE A 237 -15.90 9.04 -13.14
CA ILE A 237 -15.92 8.17 -11.97
C ILE A 237 -16.76 8.74 -10.80
N GLY A 238 -17.45 9.86 -11.02
CA GLY A 238 -18.43 10.43 -10.08
C GLY A 238 -17.91 11.53 -9.15
N PHE A 239 -16.82 12.22 -9.49
CA PHE A 239 -16.26 13.34 -8.73
C PHE A 239 -16.49 14.70 -9.37
#